data_AF-A0A5J4YFU9-F1
#
_entry.id   AF-A0A5J4YFU9-F1
#
_cell.length_a   1.000
_cell.length_b   1.000
_cell.length_c   1.000
_cell.angle_alpha   90.00
_cell.angle_beta   90.00
_cell.angle_gamma   90.00
#
_symmetry.space_group_name_H-M   'P 1'
#
loop_
_entity.id
_entity.type
_entity.pdbx_description
1 polymer ?
#
loop_
_entity_poly.entity_id
_entity_poly.type
_entity_poly.pdbx_seq_one_letter_code
_entity_poly.pdbx_strand_id
1 'polypeptide(L)' 'MLDRSRVIVKAEEKLGYFKFMHDGTASHRAQVTKDWLQRKYVEVQDWPALPPDLNPIENVLGHLTRQVCGGCK' A
#
# COMPACT_ATOMS: atom_id res chain seq x y z
N MET A 1 2.93 -9.20 -8.18
CA MET A 1 4.12 -8.92 -7.35
C MET A 1 4.76 -7.67 -7.93
N LEU A 2 4.92 -6.62 -7.13
CA LEU A 2 5.31 -5.27 -7.58
C LEU A 2 6.74 -5.24 -8.16
N ASP A 3 6.99 -5.82 -9.33
CA ASP A 3 8.23 -5.61 -10.06
C ASP A 3 7.96 -5.11 -11.47
N ARG A 4 8.11 -3.79 -11.59
CA ARG A 4 8.95 -3.08 -12.56
C ARG A 4 8.80 -1.59 -12.26
N SER A 5 9.49 -1.16 -11.20
CA SER A 5 10.08 0.18 -10.98
C SER A 5 9.22 1.45 -11.09
N ARG A 6 7.98 1.43 -11.59
CA ARG A 6 7.29 2.65 -12.01
C ARG A 6 6.63 3.42 -10.87
N VAL A 7 6.20 2.74 -9.82
CA VAL A 7 5.47 3.39 -8.72
C VAL A 7 6.44 4.06 -7.76
N ILE A 8 7.48 3.35 -7.33
CA ILE A 8 8.49 3.87 -6.40
C ILE A 8 9.24 5.05 -7.05
N VAL A 9 9.80 4.86 -8.26
CA VAL A 9 10.53 5.93 -8.96
C VAL A 9 9.64 7.16 -9.19
N LYS A 10 8.38 6.96 -9.61
CA LYS A 10 7.46 8.07 -9.82
C LYS A 10 7.05 8.76 -8.52
N ALA A 11 6.98 8.02 -7.41
CA ALA A 11 6.73 8.59 -6.09
C ALA A 11 7.93 9.43 -5.64
N GLU A 12 9.17 8.95 -5.82
CA GLU A 12 10.39 9.72 -5.55
C GLU A 12 10.46 11.00 -6.38
N GLU A 13 10.23 10.90 -7.70
CA GLU A 13 10.23 12.07 -8.59
C GLU A 13 9.16 13.10 -8.23
N LYS A 14 7.96 12.67 -7.84
CA LYS A 14 6.84 13.59 -7.58
C LYS A 14 6.78 14.13 -6.16
N LEU A 15 7.13 13.31 -5.18
CA LEU A 15 6.96 13.63 -3.77
C LEU A 15 8.28 14.05 -3.10
N GLY A 16 9.42 13.68 -3.68
CA GLY A 16 10.75 13.85 -3.09
C GLY A 16 11.02 12.93 -1.90
N TYR A 17 10.02 12.75 -1.04
CA TYR A 17 10.04 11.86 0.12
C TYR A 17 8.67 11.19 0.31
N PHE A 18 8.67 9.90 0.62
CA PHE A 18 7.45 9.16 0.94
C PHE A 18 7.76 8.00 1.90
N LYS A 19 6.74 7.57 2.65
CA LYS A 19 6.73 6.27 3.35
C LYS A 19 5.66 5.37 2.75
N PHE A 20 5.96 4.10 2.62
CA PHE A 20 5.03 3.09 2.15
C PHE A 20 4.18 2.57 3.31
N MET A 21 2.85 2.63 3.17
CA MET A 21 1.90 2.01 4.10
C MET A 21 1.31 0.74 3.48
N HIS A 22 1.21 -0.32 4.27
CA HIS A 22 0.49 -1.54 3.94
C HIS A 22 -0.20 -2.10 5.19
N ASP A 23 -1.19 -2.97 5.01
CA ASP A 23 -1.85 -3.65 6.13
C ASP A 23 -0.94 -4.70 6.81
N GLY A 24 -1.35 -5.19 7.97
CA GLY A 24 -0.63 -6.21 8.74
C GLY A 24 -0.87 -7.66 8.31
N THR A 25 -1.38 -7.93 7.09
CA THR A 25 -1.65 -9.31 6.64
C THR A 25 -0.38 -10.18 6.67
N ALA A 26 -0.57 -11.49 6.79
CA ALA A 26 0.55 -12.43 6.90
C ALA A 26 1.52 -12.35 5.71
N SER A 27 1.00 -12.12 4.50
CA SER A 27 1.81 -11.93 3.28
C SER A 27 2.69 -10.68 3.34
N HIS A 28 2.19 -9.58 3.90
CA HIS A 28 2.98 -8.35 4.04
C HIS A 28 4.00 -8.42 5.18
N ARG A 29 3.72 -9.23 6.21
CA ARG A 29 4.66 -9.47 7.33
C ARG A 29 5.67 -10.59 7.06
N ALA A 30 5.52 -11.35 5.98
CA ALA A 30 6.44 -12.43 5.62
C ALA A 30 7.87 -11.90 5.41
N GLN A 31 8.86 -12.70 5.83
CA GLN A 31 10.27 -12.30 5.75
C GLN A 31 10.69 -11.97 4.32
N VAL A 32 10.25 -12.78 3.35
CA VAL A 32 10.51 -12.55 1.92
C VAL A 32 10.02 -11.18 1.44
N THR A 33 8.89 -10.70 1.95
CA THR A 33 8.33 -9.39 1.61
C THR A 33 9.14 -8.27 2.24
N LYS A 34 9.50 -8.41 3.51
CA LYS A 34 10.36 -7.44 4.23
C LYS A 34 11.72 -7.29 3.56
N ASP A 35 12.37 -8.41 3.23
CA ASP A 35 13.68 -8.42 2.58
C ASP A 35 13.63 -7.73 1.20
N TRP A 36 12.54 -7.95 0.45
CA TRP A 36 12.36 -7.30 -0.84
C TRP A 36 12.20 -5.78 -0.70
N LEU A 37 11.39 -5.31 0.25
CA LEU A 37 11.19 -3.88 0.51
C LEU A 37 12.51 -3.21 0.93
N GLN A 38 13.27 -3.86 1.80
CA GLN A 38 14.59 -3.37 2.22
C GLN A 38 15.56 -3.28 1.04
N ARG A 39 15.63 -4.30 0.18
CA ARG A 39 16.50 -4.28 -1.04
C ARG A 39 16.11 -3.20 -2.04
N LYS A 40 14.87 -2.73 -2.01
CA LYS A 40 14.37 -1.65 -2.86
C LYS A 40 14.43 -0.28 -2.19
N TYR A 41 15.05 -0.18 -1.00
CA TYR A 41 15.15 1.06 -0.22
C TYR A 41 13.78 1.71 0.07
N VAL A 42 12.73 0.90 0.18
CA VAL A 42 11.39 1.40 0.48
C VAL A 42 11.24 1.55 1.99
N GLU A 43 11.12 2.78 2.47
CA GLU A 43 10.80 3.04 3.87
C GLU A 43 9.34 2.66 4.14
N VAL A 44 9.11 1.72 5.05
CA VAL A 44 7.77 1.31 5.46
C VAL A 44 7.37 2.11 6.70
N GLN A 45 6.16 2.68 6.69
CA GLN A 45 5.60 3.35 7.85
C GLN A 45 5.29 2.30 8.93
N ASP A 46 5.87 2.49 10.12
CA ASP A 46 5.49 1.71 11.29
C ASP A 46 4.04 2.05 11.64
N TRP A 47 3.13 1.12 11.36
CA TRP A 47 1.70 1.29 11.56
C TRP A 47 1.20 0.17 12.47
N PRO A 48 0.45 0.48 13.54
CA PRO A 48 -0.05 -0.55 14.40
C PRO A 48 -1.07 -1.43 13.65
N ALA A 49 -1.25 -2.66 14.10
CA ALA A 49 -2.35 -3.51 13.65
C ALA A 49 -3.68 -2.93 14.15
N LEU A 50 -4.14 -1.88 13.48
CA LEU A 50 -5.34 -1.12 13.79
C LEU A 50 -6.54 -1.64 13.00
N PRO A 51 -7.77 -1.33 13.44
CA PRO A 51 -8.97 -1.60 12.67
C PRO A 51 -8.88 -1.01 11.25
N PRO A 52 -9.51 -1.70 10.27
CA PRO A 52 -9.40 -1.38 8.85
C PRO A 52 -9.76 0.08 8.53
N ASP A 53 -10.65 0.68 9.32
CA ASP A 53 -11.16 2.04 9.14
C ASP A 53 -10.09 3.15 9.13
N LEU A 54 -8.90 2.87 9.67
CA LEU A 54 -7.78 3.82 9.69
C LEU A 54 -6.81 3.64 8.53
N ASN A 55 -6.98 2.63 7.67
CA ASN A 55 -6.20 2.49 6.46
C ASN A 55 -6.83 3.34 5.34
N PRO A 56 -6.14 4.38 4.84
CA PRO A 56 -6.69 5.23 3.78
C PRO A 56 -7.13 4.47 2.53
N ILE A 57 -6.61 3.26 2.29
CA ILE A 57 -7.03 2.42 1.15
C ILE A 57 -8.50 2.00 1.23
N GLU A 58 -9.06 1.80 2.43
CA GLU A 58 -10.45 1.36 2.60
C GLU A 58 -11.44 2.42 2.09
N ASN A 59 -11.12 3.70 2.31
CA ASN A 59 -11.91 4.80 1.76
C ASN A 59 -11.87 4.79 0.22
N VAL A 60 -10.68 4.61 -0.36
CA VAL A 60 -10.50 4.54 -1.82
C VAL A 60 -11.27 3.33 -2.39
N LEU A 61 -11.15 2.16 -1.76
CA LEU A 61 -11.90 0.96 -2.14
C LEU A 61 -13.40 1.19 -2.03
N GLY A 62 -13.89 1.85 -0.97
CA GLY A 62 -15.30 2.19 -0.83
C GLY A 62 -15.80 3.09 -1.98
N HIS A 63 -15.01 4.07 -2.42
CA HIS A 63 -15.35 4.89 -3.58
C HIS A 63 -15.35 4.09 -4.88
N LEU A 64 -14.34 3.24 -5.09
CA LEU A 64 -14.25 2.39 -6.29
C LEU A 64 -15.38 1.37 -6.34
N THR A 65 -15.70 0.72 -5.23
CA THR A 65 -16.81 -0.22 -5.12
C THR A 65 -18.13 0.46 -5.48
N ARG A 66 -18.40 1.70 -5.02
CA ARG A 66 -19.62 2.43 -5.44
C ARG A 66 -19.67 2.74 -6.93
N GLN A 67 -18.53 2.98 -7.57
CA GLN A 67 -18.47 3.25 -9.01
C GLN A 67 -18.65 1.96 -9.83
N VAL A 68 -17.98 0.88 -9.43
CA VAL A 68 -18.03 -0.41 -10.12
C VAL A 68 -19.34 -1.14 -9.86
N CYS A 69 -19.76 -1.19 -8.60
CA CYS A 69 -21.02 -1.77 -8.15
C CYS A 69 -22.16 -0.74 -8.19
N GLY A 70 -22.01 0.39 -8.89
CA GLY A 70 -23.09 1.36 -9.15
C GLY A 70 -24.24 0.80 -10.01
N GLY A 71 -24.16 -0.46 -10.43
CA GLY A 71 -25.28 -1.27 -10.93
C GLY A 71 -25.92 -2.21 -9.90
N CYS A 72 -25.30 -2.42 -8.74
CA CYS A 72 -25.89 -3.14 -7.61
C CYS A 72 -26.67 -2.13 -6.75
N LYS A 73 -27.89 -1.86 -7.20
CA LYS A 73 -28.98 -1.50 -6.28
C LYS A 73 -29.39 -2.72 -5.47
#